data_AF-A0A8S3XNL9-F1
#
_entry.id   AF-A0A8S3XNL9-F1
#
_cell.length_a   1.000
_cell.length_b   1.000
_cell.length_c   1.000
_cell.angle_alpha   90.00
_cell.angle_beta   90.00
_cell.angle_gamma   90.00
#
_symmetry.space_group_name_H-M   'P 1'
#
loop_
_entity.id
_entity.type
_entity.pdbx_description
1 polymer ?
#
loop_
_entity_poly.entity_id
_entity_poly.type
_entity_poly.pdbx_seq_one_letter_code
_entity_poly.pdbx_strand_id
1 'polypeptide(L)'
;MRNMRLIYVAVFYFFGFVTGVRISNLNDSCIRCLCYVAGCDLSHGCSQGYCGPFYISRVYWVDAGKPTLPEDNPERKEAFEDCARDYHCSVKIVENYMARFGKFANDFEFDDFCTNMRYDMIATKMA
;
A
#
# COMPACT_ATOMS: atom_id res chain seq x y z
N MET A 1 -42.80 2.10 -20.69
CA MET A 1 -42.59 1.38 -19.41
C MET A 1 -41.58 0.23 -19.47
N ARG A 2 -41.35 -0.43 -20.63
CA ARG A 2 -40.40 -1.56 -20.77
C ARG A 2 -38.92 -1.14 -20.71
N ASN A 3 -38.59 0.06 -21.20
CA ASN A 3 -37.22 0.57 -21.26
C ASN A 3 -36.69 1.06 -19.90
N MET A 4 -37.59 1.50 -19.01
CA MET A 4 -37.22 2.03 -17.69
C MET A 4 -36.67 0.93 -16.77
N ARG A 5 -37.24 -0.28 -16.83
CA ARG A 5 -36.74 -1.44 -16.07
C ARG A 5 -35.33 -1.89 -16.50
N LEU A 6 -35.03 -1.79 -17.80
CA LEU A 6 -33.71 -2.15 -18.33
C LEU A 6 -32.63 -1.17 -17.88
N ILE A 7 -32.96 0.12 -17.81
CA ILE A 7 -32.05 1.15 -17.29
C ILE A 7 -31.77 0.92 -15.80
N TYR A 8 -32.79 0.62 -15.00
CA TYR A 8 -32.61 0.31 -13.57
C TYR A 8 -31.72 -0.92 -13.34
N VAL A 9 -31.89 -1.98 -14.13
CA VAL A 9 -31.04 -3.19 -14.05
C VAL A 9 -29.60 -2.86 -14.46
N ALA A 10 -29.39 -2.08 -15.51
CA ALA A 10 -28.07 -1.66 -15.94
C ALA A 10 -27.35 -0.79 -14.90
N VAL A 11 -28.08 0.16 -14.28
CA VAL A 11 -27.54 1.02 -13.21
C VAL A 11 -27.19 0.21 -11.96
N PHE A 12 -28.04 -0.75 -11.56
CA PHE A 12 -27.74 -1.66 -10.44
C PHE A 12 -26.53 -2.56 -10.71
N TYR A 13 -26.39 -3.06 -11.94
CA TYR A 13 -25.23 -3.84 -12.35
C TYR A 13 -23.94 -3.00 -12.35
N PHE A 14 -24.03 -1.74 -12.76
CA PHE A 14 -22.90 -0.81 -12.77
C PHE A 14 -22.49 -0.39 -11.34
N PHE A 15 -23.44 -0.25 -10.42
CA PHE A 15 -23.18 0.09 -9.01
C PHE A 15 -22.71 -1.13 -8.19
N GLY A 16 -22.99 -2.35 -8.62
CA GLY A 16 -22.67 -3.59 -7.90
C GLY A 16 -21.22 -4.08 -8.04
N PHE A 17 -20.45 -3.53 -8.99
CA PHE A 17 -19.07 -3.94 -9.25
C PHE A 17 -18.05 -2.94 -8.67
N VAL A 18 -18.22 -2.57 -7.40
CA VAL A 18 -17.16 -1.90 -6.63
C VAL A 18 -16.90 -2.71 -5.37
N THR A 19 -16.52 -3.98 -5.54
CA THR A 19 -15.89 -4.71 -4.45
C THR A 19 -14.44 -4.24 -4.39
N GLY A 20 -14.17 -3.24 -3.56
CA GLY A 20 -12.79 -2.88 -3.21
C GLY A 20 -12.08 -4.13 -2.70
N VAL A 21 -10.87 -4.39 -3.20
CA VAL A 21 -10.01 -5.47 -2.72
C VAL A 21 -9.77 -5.26 -1.23
N ARG A 22 -10.40 -6.09 -0.40
CA ARG A 22 -10.11 -6.15 1.04
C ARG A 22 -8.96 -7.13 1.21
N ILE A 23 -7.76 -6.62 1.43
CA ILE A 23 -6.67 -7.45 1.94
C ILE A 23 -7.07 -7.86 3.36
N SER A 24 -7.47 -9.11 3.52
CA SER A 24 -8.02 -9.62 4.79
C SER A 24 -6.99 -9.71 5.92
N ASN A 25 -5.70 -9.54 5.62
CA ASN A 25 -4.61 -9.77 6.58
C ASN A 25 -3.70 -8.56 6.87
N LEU A 26 -3.88 -7.41 6.21
CA LEU A 26 -3.07 -6.21 6.50
C LEU A 26 -3.74 -5.38 7.62
N ASN A 27 -3.66 -5.88 8.85
CA ASN A 27 -4.19 -5.21 10.03
C ASN A 27 -3.08 -4.46 10.80
N ASP A 28 -3.47 -3.72 11.84
CA ASP A 28 -2.54 -2.96 12.71
C ASP A 28 -1.40 -3.83 13.27
N SER A 29 -1.67 -5.10 13.57
CA SER A 29 -0.66 -6.03 14.07
C SER A 29 0.39 -6.34 13.01
N CYS A 30 -0.04 -6.54 11.75
CA CYS A 30 0.88 -6.71 10.62
C CYS A 30 1.74 -5.47 10.40
N ILE A 31 1.12 -4.27 10.37
CA ILE A 31 1.83 -3.00 10.20
C ILE A 31 2.87 -2.78 11.31
N ARG A 32 2.54 -3.12 12.56
CA ARG A 32 3.50 -3.07 13.67
C ARG A 32 4.66 -4.04 13.49
N CYS A 33 4.39 -5.28 13.06
CA CYS A 33 5.43 -6.27 12.76
C CYS A 33 6.39 -5.77 11.68
N LEU A 34 5.83 -5.23 10.59
CA LEU A 34 6.58 -4.66 9.48
C LEU A 34 7.46 -3.49 9.90
N CYS A 35 6.92 -2.59 10.71
CA CYS A 35 7.68 -1.48 11.27
C CYS A 35 8.85 -2.02 12.11
N TYR A 36 8.57 -2.96 13.01
CA TYR A 36 9.57 -3.57 13.89
C TYR A 36 10.73 -4.21 13.10
N VAL A 37 10.45 -5.00 12.06
CA VAL A 37 11.50 -5.65 11.26
C VAL A 37 12.24 -4.67 10.34
N ALA A 38 11.59 -3.58 9.91
CA ALA A 38 12.23 -2.53 9.14
C ALA A 38 13.17 -1.67 10.00
N GLY A 39 12.90 -1.57 11.31
CA GLY A 39 13.64 -0.78 12.29
C GLY A 39 12.76 0.24 13.03
N CYS A 40 11.64 0.64 12.42
CA CYS A 40 10.61 1.53 12.99
C CYS A 40 11.16 2.87 13.50
N ASP A 41 12.24 3.36 12.91
CA ASP A 41 12.82 4.63 13.28
C ASP A 41 11.97 5.77 12.71
N LEU A 42 11.06 6.30 13.53
CA LEU A 42 10.19 7.43 13.19
C LEU A 42 10.97 8.73 12.95
N SER A 43 12.23 8.80 13.38
CA SER A 43 13.12 9.93 13.13
C SER A 43 14.00 9.74 11.90
N HIS A 44 13.93 8.57 11.25
CA HIS A 44 14.71 8.29 10.07
C HIS A 44 14.34 9.24 8.94
N GLY A 45 15.32 10.02 8.47
CA GLY A 45 15.21 10.83 7.27
C GLY A 45 15.23 9.96 6.02
N CYS A 46 16.03 10.37 5.03
CA CYS A 46 16.30 9.57 3.84
C CYS A 46 17.79 9.24 3.79
N SER A 47 18.12 7.97 3.57
CA SER A 47 19.48 7.50 3.38
C SER A 47 19.53 6.48 2.25
N GLN A 48 20.46 6.66 1.31
CA GLN A 48 20.64 5.78 0.15
C GLN A 48 19.36 5.57 -0.70
N GLY A 49 18.47 6.58 -0.73
CA GLY A 49 17.22 6.51 -1.49
C GLY A 49 16.05 5.82 -0.76
N TYR A 50 16.24 5.42 0.49
CA TYR A 50 15.21 4.84 1.36
C TYR A 50 14.84 5.84 2.46
N CYS A 51 13.55 6.01 2.72
CA CYS A 51 13.05 7.03 3.63
C CYS A 51 12.12 6.46 4.71
N GLY A 52 12.20 7.06 5.90
CA GLY A 52 11.26 6.86 7.00
C GLY A 52 11.25 5.46 7.64
N PRO A 53 10.23 5.17 8.47
CA PRO A 53 10.25 4.03 9.41
C PRO A 53 10.19 2.66 8.73
N PHE A 54 9.73 2.60 7.48
CA PHE A 54 9.64 1.38 6.69
C PHE A 54 10.74 1.27 5.63
N TYR A 55 11.73 2.19 5.62
CA TYR A 55 12.76 2.26 4.57
C TYR A 55 12.17 2.17 3.16
N ILE A 56 11.24 3.08 2.84
CA ILE A 56 10.50 3.06 1.58
C ILE A 56 11.37 3.66 0.48
N SER A 57 11.45 3.00 -0.68
CA SER A 57 12.09 3.55 -1.88
C SER A 57 11.10 4.34 -2.74
N ARG A 58 11.63 5.22 -3.60
CA ARG A 58 10.80 6.00 -4.54
C ARG A 58 10.00 5.09 -5.48
N VAL A 59 10.58 4.00 -5.96
CA VAL A 59 9.89 3.04 -6.85
C VAL A 59 8.72 2.40 -6.11
N TYR A 60 8.92 1.96 -4.88
CA TYR A 60 7.86 1.38 -4.05
C TYR A 60 6.70 2.37 -3.85
N TRP A 61 6.99 3.65 -3.61
CA TRP A 61 5.99 4.72 -3.53
C TRP A 61 5.24 4.96 -4.85
N VAL A 62 5.93 4.91 -5.99
CA VAL A 62 5.29 5.03 -7.33
C VAL A 62 4.36 3.85 -7.58
N ASP A 63 4.80 2.64 -7.27
CA ASP A 63 4.03 1.41 -7.41
C ASP A 63 2.79 1.40 -6.51
N ALA A 64 2.89 2.00 -5.33
CA ALA A 64 1.78 2.27 -4.40
C ALA A 64 0.80 3.38 -4.88
N GLY A 65 0.99 3.93 -6.08
CA GLY A 65 0.11 4.96 -6.63
C GLY A 65 0.41 6.38 -6.14
N LYS A 66 1.63 6.63 -5.65
CA LYS A 66 2.11 7.94 -5.20
C LYS A 66 1.22 8.63 -4.14
N PRO A 67 0.82 7.96 -3.04
CA PRO A 67 0.05 8.63 -1.99
C PRO A 67 0.88 9.78 -1.38
N THR A 68 0.20 10.85 -0.98
CA THR A 68 0.83 12.05 -0.44
C THR A 68 0.20 12.46 0.90
N LEU A 69 0.84 13.42 1.56
CA LEU A 69 0.22 14.13 2.68
C LEU A 69 -1.03 14.89 2.21
N PRO A 70 -1.96 15.25 3.12
CA PRO A 70 -3.12 16.07 2.77
C PRO A 70 -2.70 17.35 2.06
N GLU A 71 -3.43 17.72 1.01
CA GLU A 71 -3.19 18.92 0.18
C GLU A 71 -1.85 18.95 -0.59
N ASP A 72 -1.10 17.84 -0.62
CA ASP A 72 0.16 17.75 -1.35
C ASP A 72 0.01 17.13 -2.75
N ASN A 73 0.90 17.51 -3.67
CA ASN A 73 0.85 17.11 -5.07
C ASN A 73 1.75 15.89 -5.34
N PRO A 74 1.23 14.78 -5.89
CA PRO A 74 2.02 13.57 -6.19
C PRO A 74 3.12 13.79 -7.24
N GLU A 75 3.08 14.87 -8.03
CA GLU A 75 4.13 15.22 -8.98
C GLU A 75 5.22 16.14 -8.39
N ARG A 76 5.04 16.59 -7.12
CA ARG A 76 6.08 17.35 -6.43
C ARG A 76 7.25 16.45 -6.08
N LYS A 77 8.47 16.93 -6.33
CA LYS A 77 9.71 16.14 -6.18
C LYS A 77 9.85 15.55 -4.77
N GLU A 78 9.52 16.30 -3.74
CA GLU A 78 9.68 15.90 -2.34
C GLU A 78 8.43 15.24 -1.73
N ALA A 79 7.33 15.09 -2.49
CA ALA A 79 6.11 14.41 -2.02
C ALA A 79 6.37 12.97 -1.55
N PHE A 80 7.27 12.27 -2.25
CA PHE A 80 7.78 10.96 -1.83
C PHE A 80 8.42 11.01 -0.44
N GLU A 81 9.39 11.90 -0.24
CA GLU A 81 10.19 11.96 0.99
C GLU A 81 9.34 12.42 2.18
N ASP A 82 8.40 13.32 1.94
CA ASP A 82 7.48 13.82 2.96
C ASP A 82 6.49 12.74 3.39
N CYS A 83 5.89 12.01 2.43
CA CYS A 83 4.97 10.92 2.76
C CYS A 83 5.70 9.70 3.36
N ALA A 84 6.89 9.36 2.88
CA ALA A 84 7.64 8.21 3.39
C ALA A 84 8.14 8.42 4.83
N ARG A 85 8.42 9.66 5.25
CA ARG A 85 8.85 9.99 6.61
C ARG A 85 7.70 10.14 7.60
N ASP A 86 6.49 10.48 7.13
CA ASP A 86 5.30 10.51 7.98
C ASP A 86 4.80 9.08 8.25
N TYR A 87 4.56 8.75 9.52
CA TYR A 87 4.15 7.40 9.90
C TYR A 87 2.82 6.98 9.24
N HIS A 88 1.81 7.85 9.26
CA HIS A 88 0.50 7.49 8.70
C HIS A 88 0.51 7.44 7.18
N CYS A 89 1.25 8.34 6.53
CA CYS A 89 1.40 8.35 5.08
C CYS A 89 2.24 7.17 4.59
N SER A 90 3.31 6.81 5.31
CA SER A 90 4.10 5.62 5.00
C SER A 90 3.33 4.31 5.16
N VAL A 91 2.41 4.23 6.15
CA VAL A 91 1.44 3.12 6.22
C VAL A 91 0.56 3.06 4.98
N LYS A 92 0.04 4.20 4.49
CA LYS A 92 -0.75 4.21 3.24
C LYS A 92 0.04 3.73 2.03
N ILE A 93 1.34 4.06 1.96
CA ILE A 93 2.22 3.55 0.90
C ILE A 93 2.26 2.02 0.94
N VAL A 94 2.51 1.46 2.13
CA VAL A 94 2.51 0.02 2.37
C VAL A 94 1.16 -0.58 1.99
N GLU A 95 0.06 -0.05 2.50
CA GLU A 95 -1.30 -0.54 2.23
C GLU A 95 -1.63 -0.56 0.74
N ASN A 96 -1.36 0.54 0.02
CA ASN A 96 -1.66 0.62 -1.40
C ASN A 96 -0.78 -0.31 -2.23
N TYR A 97 0.52 -0.41 -1.92
CA TYR A 97 1.41 -1.35 -2.60
C TYR A 97 0.90 -2.78 -2.41
N MET A 98 0.61 -3.13 -1.16
CA MET A 98 0.11 -4.45 -0.79
C MET A 98 -1.25 -4.76 -1.41
N ALA A 99 -2.13 -3.76 -1.57
CA ALA A 99 -3.41 -3.95 -2.27
C ALA A 99 -3.23 -4.28 -3.75
N ARG A 100 -2.11 -3.84 -4.33
CA ARG A 100 -1.82 -3.98 -5.76
C ARG A 100 -0.96 -5.20 -6.09
N PHE A 101 0.01 -5.52 -5.25
CA PHE A 101 1.02 -6.55 -5.51
C PHE A 101 1.03 -7.68 -4.48
N GLY A 102 0.30 -7.53 -3.37
CA GLY A 102 0.18 -8.57 -2.36
C GLY A 102 -0.40 -9.84 -2.96
N LYS A 103 0.38 -10.93 -2.90
CA LYS A 103 -0.10 -12.24 -3.38
C LYS A 103 -1.10 -12.82 -2.39
N PHE A 104 -2.27 -13.19 -2.88
CA PHE A 104 -3.16 -14.12 -2.19
C PHE A 104 -2.60 -15.52 -2.42
N ALA A 105 -1.91 -16.09 -1.43
CA ALA A 105 -1.60 -17.51 -1.48
C ALA A 105 -2.91 -18.28 -1.26
N ASN A 106 -3.33 -19.06 -2.26
CA ASN A 106 -4.48 -19.95 -2.11
C ASN A 106 -4.09 -21.10 -1.17
N ASP A 107 -4.73 -21.14 0.00
CA ASP A 107 -5.06 -22.25 0.92
C ASP A 107 -4.07 -23.37 1.28
N PHE A 108 -2.82 -23.41 0.81
CA PHE A 108 -1.86 -24.48 1.19
C PHE A 108 -0.49 -24.04 1.69
N GLU A 109 -0.24 -22.74 1.76
CA GLU A 109 1.00 -22.20 2.31
C GLU A 109 0.64 -21.23 3.43
N PHE A 110 0.97 -21.60 4.67
CA PHE A 110 0.80 -20.77 5.88
C PHE A 110 1.84 -19.63 5.92
N ASP A 111 2.15 -19.03 4.77
CA ASP A 111 3.03 -17.89 4.72
C ASP A 111 2.19 -16.63 4.92
N ASP A 112 2.24 -16.14 6.15
CA ASP A 112 1.65 -14.87 6.56
C ASP A 112 2.04 -13.77 5.56
N PHE A 113 1.05 -12.96 5.18
CA PHE A 113 1.19 -11.80 4.31
C PHE A 113 2.34 -10.88 4.77
N CYS A 114 2.53 -10.78 6.08
CA CYS A 114 3.60 -9.99 6.69
C CYS A 114 5.01 -10.59 6.43
N THR A 115 5.13 -11.90 6.26
CA THR A 115 6.39 -12.59 5.93
C THR A 115 6.78 -12.37 4.47
N ASN A 116 5.82 -12.42 3.54
CA ASN A 116 6.07 -12.11 2.12
C ASN A 116 6.55 -10.67 1.91
N MET A 117 5.96 -9.73 2.65
CA MET A 117 6.38 -8.33 2.58
C MET A 117 7.83 -8.10 3.03
N ARG A 118 8.35 -8.90 3.98
CA ARG A 118 9.77 -8.87 4.34
C ARG A 118 10.65 -9.19 3.13
N TYR A 119 10.29 -10.17 2.32
CA TYR A 119 11.06 -10.53 1.12
C TYR A 119 11.00 -9.42 0.06
N ASP A 120 9.85 -8.79 -0.17
CA ASP A 120 9.71 -7.76 -1.21
C ASP A 120 10.39 -6.42 -0.81
N MET A 121 10.32 -6.02 0.46
CA MET A 121 11.03 -4.84 0.97
C MET A 121 12.55 -5.06 1.07
N ILE A 122 13.01 -6.28 1.38
CA ILE A 122 14.44 -6.61 1.38
C ILE A 122 14.98 -6.78 -0.04
N ALA A 123 14.20 -7.37 -0.96
CA ALA A 123 14.59 -7.52 -2.36
C ALA A 123 14.79 -6.16 -3.03
N THR A 124 13.97 -5.16 -2.68
CA THR A 124 14.22 -3.77 -3.12
C THR A 124 15.49 -3.18 -2.50
N LYS A 125 15.86 -3.50 -1.25
CA LYS A 125 17.15 -3.09 -0.64
C LYS A 125 18.39 -3.68 -1.33
N MET A 126 18.26 -4.69 -2.19
CA MET A 126 19.38 -5.37 -2.86
C MET A 126 19.53 -5.01 -4.35
N ALA A 127 18.73 -4.06 -4.87
CA ALA A 127 18.85 -3.54 -6.23
C ALA A 127 19.57 -2.18 -6.27
#